data_AF-A0A3M2Y4I7-F1
#
_entry.id   AF-A0A3M2Y4I7-F1
#
_cell.length_a   1.000
_cell.length_b   1.000
_cell.length_c   1.000
_cell.angle_alpha   90.00
_cell.angle_beta   90.00
_cell.angle_gamma   90.00
#
_symmetry.space_group_name_H-M   'P 1'
#
loop_
_entity.id
_entity.type
_entity.pdbx_description
1 polymer ?
#
loop_
_entity_poly.entity_id
_entity_poly.type
_entity_poly.pdbx_seq_one_letter_code
_entity_poly.pdbx_strand_id
1 'polypeptide(L)'
;MDDSRQIRVISQLDKQVSVIASVRQLAPQIDAGTRTQRVRLALQHIPDSLRLGSTVTVEISGNAPAFHELPASAVLARDGKDQVWVIDPSTSTLSPRAVQVLARKG
;
A
#
# COMPACT_ATOMS: atom_id res chain seq x y z
N MET A 1 -7.49 -15.46 0.77
CA MET A 1 -7.20 -14.04 0.45
C MET A 1 -7.22 -13.29 1.76
N ASP A 2 -6.22 -12.46 2.01
CA ASP A 2 -6.09 -11.68 3.24
C ASP A 2 -7.37 -10.86 3.49
N ASP A 3 -8.05 -11.17 4.59
CA ASP A 3 -9.37 -10.64 4.99
C ASP A 3 -9.29 -9.17 5.45
N SER A 4 -8.10 -8.55 5.39
CA SER A 4 -7.85 -7.18 5.87
C SER A 4 -7.76 -6.12 4.78
N ARG A 5 -7.96 -6.47 3.50
CA ARG A 5 -7.87 -5.50 2.38
C ARG A 5 -9.22 -4.84 2.10
N GLN A 6 -9.28 -3.54 2.36
CA GLN A 6 -10.43 -2.70 2.06
C GLN A 6 -10.18 -1.92 0.75
N ILE A 7 -11.13 -2.00 -0.18
CA ILE A 7 -11.12 -1.21 -1.41
C ILE A 7 -12.15 -0.09 -1.28
N ARG A 8 -11.71 1.14 -1.49
CA ARG A 8 -12.55 2.33 -1.48
C ARG A 8 -12.57 2.96 -2.86
N VAL A 9 -13.76 3.24 -3.38
CA VAL A 9 -13.95 3.93 -4.65
C VAL A 9 -14.45 5.34 -4.35
N ILE A 10 -13.77 6.35 -4.87
CA ILE A 10 -13.99 7.76 -4.54
C ILE A 10 -14.36 8.49 -5.83
N SER A 11 -15.42 9.32 -5.79
CA SER A 11 -15.77 10.18 -6.92
C SER A 11 -14.69 11.23 -7.15
N GLN A 12 -14.27 11.41 -8.40
CA GLN A 12 -13.33 12.50 -8.71
C GLN A 12 -14.00 13.88 -8.69
N LEU A 13 -15.31 13.94 -8.92
CA LEU A 13 -16.07 15.20 -8.90
C LEU A 13 -16.36 15.68 -7.47
N ASP A 14 -16.54 14.75 -6.54
CA ASP A 14 -16.76 15.04 -5.12
C ASP A 14 -16.05 14.00 -4.25
N LYS A 15 -14.91 14.39 -3.65
CA LYS A 15 -14.08 13.50 -2.84
C LYS A 15 -14.73 13.07 -1.52
N GLN A 16 -15.84 13.69 -1.11
CA GLN A 16 -16.61 13.24 0.06
C GLN A 16 -17.49 12.03 -0.27
N VAL A 17 -17.81 11.82 -1.55
CA VAL A 17 -18.58 10.67 -2.01
C VAL A 17 -17.64 9.49 -2.23
N SER A 18 -17.81 8.45 -1.42
CA SER A 18 -17.03 7.23 -1.51
C SER A 18 -17.85 6.00 -1.15
N VAL A 19 -17.43 4.86 -1.68
CA VAL A 19 -18.14 3.59 -1.53
C VAL A 19 -17.15 2.44 -1.34
N ILE A 20 -17.50 1.48 -0.49
CA ILE A 20 -16.71 0.26 -0.31
C ILE A 20 -16.97 -0.68 -1.47
N ALA A 21 -15.92 -1.35 -1.91
CA ALA A 21 -15.97 -2.26 -3.03
C ALA A 21 -15.26 -3.59 -2.75
N SER A 22 -15.61 -4.61 -3.52
CA SER A 22 -14.90 -5.88 -3.58
C SER A 22 -14.52 -6.23 -5.01
N VAL A 23 -13.44 -7.00 -5.21
CA VAL A 23 -13.06 -7.48 -6.54
C VAL A 23 -14.07 -8.53 -6.97
N ARG A 24 -14.79 -8.25 -8.06
CA ARG A 24 -15.70 -9.21 -8.70
C ARG A 24 -14.99 -10.04 -9.75
N GLN A 25 -14.08 -9.41 -10.50
CA GLN A 25 -13.33 -10.08 -11.55
C GLN A 25 -12.00 -9.38 -11.79
N LEU A 26 -10.97 -10.18 -12.04
CA LEU A 26 -9.69 -9.74 -12.55
C LEU A 26 -9.51 -10.31 -13.96
N ALA A 27 -9.13 -9.49 -14.94
CA ALA A 27 -8.81 -9.98 -16.27
C ALA A 27 -7.61 -10.94 -16.20
N PRO A 28 -7.59 -12.05 -16.95
CA PRO A 28 -6.50 -13.03 -16.84
C PRO A 28 -5.15 -12.52 -17.36
N GLN A 29 -5.16 -11.51 -18.24
CA GLN A 29 -3.97 -11.02 -18.94
C GLN A 29 -3.80 -9.51 -18.75
N ILE A 30 -2.54 -9.08 -18.71
CA ILE A 30 -2.13 -7.68 -18.71
C ILE A 30 -2.14 -7.15 -20.14
N ASP A 31 -2.68 -5.95 -20.33
CA ASP A 31 -2.56 -5.23 -21.59
C ASP A 31 -1.13 -4.69 -21.73
N ALA A 32 -0.40 -5.17 -22.74
CA ALA A 32 1.03 -4.88 -22.91
C ALA A 32 1.32 -3.41 -23.28
N GLY A 33 0.39 -2.73 -23.97
CA GLY A 33 0.55 -1.34 -24.40
C GLY A 33 0.39 -0.35 -23.25
N THR A 34 -0.50 -0.66 -22.31
CA THR A 34 -0.78 0.20 -21.14
C THR A 34 -0.10 -0.27 -19.86
N ARG A 35 0.40 -1.52 -19.83
CA ARG A 35 0.86 -2.23 -18.63
C ARG A 35 -0.19 -2.24 -17.52
N THR A 36 -1.47 -2.33 -17.90
CA THR A 36 -2.60 -2.36 -16.95
C THR A 36 -3.37 -3.68 -17.03
N GLN A 37 -3.95 -4.08 -15.90
CA GLN A 37 -4.91 -5.20 -15.82
C GLN A 37 -6.29 -4.65 -15.57
N ARG A 38 -7.28 -5.10 -16.34
CA ARG A 38 -8.67 -4.70 -16.11
C ARG A 38 -9.23 -5.40 -14.87
N VAL A 39 -9.73 -4.62 -13.92
CA VAL A 39 -10.44 -5.09 -12.72
C VAL A 39 -11.90 -4.66 -12.81
N ARG A 40 -12.82 -5.55 -12.44
CA ARG A 40 -14.23 -5.20 -12.20
C ARG A 40 -14.49 -5.27 -10.71
N LEU A 41 -14.99 -4.17 -10.17
CA LEU A 41 -15.35 -4.04 -8.76
C LEU A 41 -16.86 -4.14 -8.59
N ALA A 42 -17.32 -4.83 -7.56
CA ALA A 42 -18.68 -4.75 -7.07
C ALA A 42 -18.72 -3.66 -5.99
N LEU A 43 -19.58 -2.65 -6.17
CA LEU A 43 -19.74 -1.55 -5.23
C LEU A 43 -20.88 -1.87 -4.26
N GLN A 44 -20.68 -1.63 -2.96
CA GLN A 44 -21.67 -1.88 -1.92
C GLN A 44 -22.43 -0.60 -1.59
N HIS A 45 -23.76 -0.60 -1.63
CA HIS A 45 -24.59 0.58 -1.32
C HIS A 45 -24.19 1.83 -2.14
N ILE A 46 -24.37 1.77 -3.46
CA ILE A 46 -23.98 2.85 -4.37
C ILE A 46 -24.79 4.12 -4.05
N PRO A 47 -24.14 5.26 -3.75
CA PRO A 47 -24.85 6.51 -3.52
C PRO A 47 -25.39 7.08 -4.83
N ASP A 48 -26.55 7.76 -4.77
CA ASP A 48 -27.17 8.38 -5.95
C ASP A 48 -26.30 9.46 -6.59
N SER A 49 -25.28 9.99 -5.91
CA SER A 49 -24.35 10.93 -6.53
C SER A 49 -23.35 10.25 -7.48
N LEU A 50 -23.19 8.93 -7.43
CA LEU A 50 -22.23 8.18 -8.26
C LEU A 50 -22.93 7.56 -9.47
N ARG A 51 -22.82 8.21 -10.64
CA ARG A 51 -23.46 7.77 -11.90
C ARG A 51 -22.54 6.91 -12.76
N LEU A 52 -23.12 6.04 -13.59
CA LEU A 52 -22.37 5.34 -14.64
C LEU A 52 -21.71 6.35 -15.59
N GLY A 53 -20.48 6.05 -16.01
CA GLY A 53 -19.67 6.96 -16.82
C GLY A 53 -18.83 7.95 -16.02
N SER A 54 -19.02 8.03 -14.70
CA SER A 54 -18.18 8.87 -13.83
C SER A 54 -16.75 8.32 -13.75
N THR A 55 -15.78 9.23 -13.77
CA THR A 55 -14.39 8.90 -13.41
C THR A 55 -14.27 8.78 -11.89
N VAL A 56 -13.53 7.77 -11.45
CA VAL A 56 -13.33 7.48 -10.02
C VAL A 56 -11.85 7.30 -9.72
N THR A 57 -11.50 7.45 -8.46
CA THR A 57 -10.22 7.03 -7.90
C THR A 57 -10.45 5.78 -7.05
N VAL A 58 -9.55 4.80 -7.14
CA VAL A 58 -9.61 3.58 -6.33
C VAL A 58 -8.45 3.60 -5.35
N GLU A 59 -8.77 3.51 -4.08
CA GLU A 59 -7.81 3.32 -2.99
C GLU A 59 -7.92 1.89 -2.48
N ILE A 60 -6.77 1.25 -2.27
CA ILE A 60 -6.66 -0.09 -1.72
C ILE A 60 -5.82 0.03 -0.46
N SER A 61 -6.46 -0.18 0.69
CA SER A 61 -5.79 -0.24 1.99
C SER A 61 -5.81 -1.67 2.50
N GLY A 62 -4.77 -2.08 3.22
CA GLY A 62 -4.72 -3.37 3.90
C GLY A 62 -3.92 -3.24 5.18
N ASN A 63 -4.04 -4.25 6.06
CA ASN A 63 -3.11 -4.31 7.18
C ASN A 63 -1.70 -4.53 6.63
N ALA A 64 -0.86 -3.51 6.79
CA ALA A 64 0.58 -3.71 6.73
C ALA A 64 1.03 -4.23 8.11
N PRO A 65 1.95 -5.20 8.18
CA PRO A 65 2.63 -5.50 9.44
C PRO A 65 3.25 -4.21 9.98
N ALA A 66 3.21 -4.00 11.29
CA ALA A 66 3.82 -2.81 11.90
C ALA A 66 5.28 -2.68 11.44
N PHE A 67 5.65 -1.51 10.92
CA PHE A 67 6.98 -1.22 10.43
C PHE A 67 7.42 0.17 10.88
N HIS A 68 8.73 0.39 10.91
CA HIS A 68 9.33 1.70 11.16
C HIS A 68 9.91 2.24 9.86
N GLU A 69 9.61 3.50 9.56
CA GLU A 69 10.23 4.21 8.45
C GLU A 69 11.55 4.83 8.92
N LEU A 70 12.63 4.57 8.19
CA LEU A 70 13.97 5.07 8.48
C LEU A 70 14.55 5.67 7.19
N PRO A 71 15.40 6.71 7.30
CA PRO A 71 16.21 7.15 6.18
C PRO A 71 17.03 5.98 5.62
N ALA A 72 17.15 5.89 4.30
CA ALA A 72 17.93 4.82 3.66
C ALA A 72 19.39 4.79 4.14
N SER A 73 19.96 5.96 4.48
CA SER A 73 21.31 6.11 5.02
C SER A 73 21.50 5.49 6.41
N ALA A 74 20.42 5.21 7.15
CA ALA A 74 20.48 4.60 8.47
C ALA A 74 20.60 3.06 8.42
N VAL A 75 20.31 2.44 7.27
CA VAL A 75 20.38 0.99 7.08
C VAL A 75 21.69 0.63 6.39
N LEU A 76 22.49 -0.19 7.05
CA LEU A 76 23.75 -0.70 6.53
C LEU A 76 23.59 -2.15 6.10
N ALA A 77 24.00 -2.45 4.86
CA ALA A 77 24.15 -3.82 4.40
C ALA A 77 25.60 -4.27 4.65
N ARG A 78 25.80 -5.32 5.47
CA ARG A 78 27.11 -5.94 5.72
C ARG A 78 26.96 -7.46 5.66
N ASP A 79 27.85 -8.13 4.92
CA ASP A 79 27.86 -9.60 4.75
C ASP A 79 26.50 -10.18 4.32
N GLY A 80 25.79 -9.45 3.46
CA GLY A 80 24.46 -9.83 2.96
C GLY A 80 23.33 -9.67 3.99
N LYS A 81 23.58 -9.03 5.14
CA LYS A 81 22.58 -8.76 6.19
C LYS A 81 22.35 -7.26 6.34
N ASP A 82 21.07 -6.87 6.47
CA ASP A 82 20.68 -5.51 6.78
C ASP A 82 20.72 -5.28 8.30
N GLN A 83 21.33 -4.18 8.73
CA GLN A 83 21.44 -3.80 10.13
C GLN A 83 21.37 -2.27 10.32
N VAL A 84 20.94 -1.85 11.49
CA VAL A 84 20.99 -0.44 11.95
C VAL A 84 21.92 -0.33 13.15
N TRP A 85 22.47 0.86 13.39
CA TRP A 85 23.17 1.15 14.63
C TRP A 85 22.19 1.77 15.63
N VAL A 86 22.08 1.15 16.80
CA VAL A 86 21.27 1.68 17.91
C VAL A 86 22.20 2.32 18.93
N ILE A 87 21.90 3.57 19.29
CA ILE A 87 22.59 4.29 20.37
C ILE A 87 21.92 3.93 21.68
N ASP A 88 22.70 3.48 22.66
CA ASP A 88 22.25 3.43 24.05
C ASP A 88 22.51 4.80 24.70
N PRO A 89 21.46 5.57 25.06
CA PRO A 89 21.63 6.90 25.63
C PRO A 89 22.25 6.87 27.03
N SER A 90 22.16 5.75 27.75
CA SER A 90 22.70 5.62 29.11
C SER A 90 24.22 5.40 29.11
N THR A 91 24.72 4.65 28.14
CA THR A 91 26.15 4.30 28.03
C THR A 91 26.87 5.08 26.93
N SER A 92 26.13 5.81 26.08
CA SER A 92 26.65 6.46 24.87
C SER A 92 27.38 5.49 23.93
N THR A 93 26.96 4.23 23.91
CA THR A 93 27.55 3.19 23.06
C THR A 93 26.68 2.90 21.85
N LEU A 94 27.32 2.36 20.80
CA LEU A 94 26.67 1.92 19.56
C LEU A 94 26.63 0.39 19.52
N SER A 95 25.46 -0.17 19.23
CA SER A 95 25.29 -1.61 19.01
C SER A 95 24.62 -1.90 17.67
N PRO A 96 25.10 -2.90 16.90
CA PRO A 96 24.45 -3.27 15.65
C PRO A 96 23.18 -4.08 15.97
N ARG A 97 22.06 -3.71 15.33
CA ARG A 97 20.80 -4.42 15.43
C ARG A 97 20.37 -4.89 14.05
N ALA A 98 20.22 -6.21 13.89
CA ALA A 98 19.70 -6.79 12.67
C ALA A 98 18.25 -6.32 12.41
N VAL A 99 17.95 -6.00 11.15
CA VAL A 99 16.61 -5.59 10.72
C VAL A 99 16.22 -6.34 9.45
N GLN A 100 14.92 -6.42 9.21
CA GLN A 100 14.38 -6.86 7.93
C GLN A 100 13.90 -5.64 7.15
N VAL A 101 14.47 -5.39 5.98
CA VAL A 101 14.00 -4.33 5.09
C VAL A 101 12.77 -4.84 4.32
N LEU A 102 11.61 -4.26 4.60
CA LEU A 102 10.36 -4.61 3.92
C LEU A 102 10.23 -3.96 2.55
N ALA A 103 10.66 -2.70 2.42
CA ALA A 103 10.66 -1.95 1.16
C ALA A 103 11.67 -0.81 1.22
N ARG A 104 12.17 -0.38 0.05
CA ARG A 104 12.90 0.88 -0.13
C ARG A 104 12.12 1.73 -1.13
N LYS A 105 11.78 2.96 -0.75
CA LYS A 105 11.20 3.95 -1.66
C LYS A 105 12.32 4.92 -2.05
N GLY A 106 12.48 5.14 -3.35
CA GLY A 106 13.41 6.11 -3.93
C GLY A 106 12.69 7.39 -4.32
#